data_AF-W9Y7L7-F1
#
_entry.id   AF-W9Y7L7-F1
#
_cell.length_a   1.000
_cell.length_b   1.000
_cell.length_c   1.000
_cell.angle_alpha   90.00
_cell.angle_beta   90.00
_cell.angle_gamma   90.00
#
_symmetry.space_group_name_H-M   'P 1'
#
loop_
_entity.id
_entity.type
_entity.pdbx_description
1 polymer ?
#
loop_
_entity_poly.entity_id
_entity_poly.type
_entity_poly.pdbx_seq_one_letter_code
_entity_poly.pdbx_strand_id
1 'polypeptide(L)'
;MSPVRRDSNSPSSTVSPSQPLQQGHIQLLSQPHESSSARSCALVDLTTPEQPVYGSDRSQVYKAPRSDHQRRIRFQVEEGRFIPASQSGLVVRRLPDDVRGPHPRGGRSKFSTHITKTLERVSTRVPLPKYFRPAYVARDVGVLERGYWQFFITINDRRAGKSRRSSGEQTKPHWTEKEFSHFWQAISLFIQQGKAGWGTRLLKESRDSLEWRIRLFTWGELLGHIWVILWILSDKLTQSVPMQWFAGDGSVVVQMSGAKPRRRKSSLWMRKGPEGEGGAWGMGRLEAPDLKPGDLEQD
;
A
#
# COMPACT_ATOMS: atom_id res chain seq x y z
N MET A 1 67.85 -43.70 4.53
CA MET A 1 67.31 -44.44 5.68
C MET A 1 65.80 -44.22 5.74
N SER A 2 65.02 -45.08 5.09
CA SER A 2 63.64 -45.41 5.50
C SER A 2 63.74 -46.52 6.58
N PRO A 3 62.67 -47.12 7.14
CA PRO A 3 61.21 -46.95 6.94
C PRO A 3 60.42 -46.93 8.29
N VAL A 4 59.08 -46.84 8.37
CA VAL A 4 58.07 -47.94 8.42
C VAL A 4 56.78 -47.27 8.98
N ARG A 5 55.68 -47.14 8.21
CA ARG A 5 54.55 -48.10 7.97
C ARG A 5 53.46 -48.02 9.07
N ARG A 6 52.22 -47.62 8.74
CA ARG A 6 51.04 -48.43 8.26
C ARG A 6 50.17 -48.88 9.46
N ASP A 7 48.85 -49.09 9.44
CA ASP A 7 47.86 -49.45 8.40
C ASP A 7 46.45 -49.28 9.05
N SER A 8 45.45 -48.68 8.37
CA SER A 8 44.29 -49.32 7.68
C SER A 8 43.16 -49.90 8.57
N ASN A 9 41.90 -49.50 8.32
CA ASN A 9 40.78 -50.41 7.98
C ASN A 9 39.41 -49.70 7.85
N SER A 10 38.87 -49.71 6.61
CA SER A 10 37.43 -49.85 6.28
C SER A 10 37.24 -51.28 5.75
N PRO A 11 36.06 -51.97 5.82
CA PRO A 11 34.91 -51.80 4.88
C PRO A 11 33.54 -52.09 5.59
N SER A 12 32.30 -52.04 5.03
CA SER A 12 31.65 -52.72 3.88
C SER A 12 30.14 -52.29 3.91
N SER A 13 29.51 -51.72 2.86
CA SER A 13 28.77 -52.30 1.70
C SER A 13 27.56 -53.21 1.98
N THR A 14 26.34 -52.78 1.56
CA THR A 14 25.24 -53.54 0.85
C THR A 14 24.07 -52.57 0.51
N VAL A 15 23.77 -52.21 -0.75
CA VAL A 15 23.02 -52.85 -1.88
C VAL A 15 21.46 -52.76 -1.79
N SER A 16 20.86 -52.20 -2.86
CA SER A 16 19.44 -51.98 -3.24
C SER A 16 18.67 -53.30 -3.58
N PRO A 17 17.42 -53.42 -4.16
CA PRO A 17 16.71 -52.58 -5.18
C PRO A 17 15.13 -52.54 -5.17
N SER A 18 14.50 -51.83 -6.15
CA SER A 18 13.30 -52.22 -6.98
C SER A 18 12.25 -51.12 -7.30
N GLN A 19 12.42 -50.42 -8.44
CA GLN A 19 11.58 -50.25 -9.67
C GLN A 19 10.00 -50.14 -9.71
N PRO A 20 9.34 -49.77 -10.87
CA PRO A 20 8.43 -48.60 -11.02
C PRO A 20 7.03 -48.89 -11.65
N LEU A 21 6.28 -47.84 -12.06
CA LEU A 21 5.22 -47.69 -13.11
C LEU A 21 4.26 -46.54 -12.67
N GLN A 22 3.65 -45.66 -13.48
CA GLN A 22 3.17 -45.78 -14.85
C GLN A 22 2.91 -44.38 -15.46
N GLN A 23 3.27 -44.23 -16.73
CA GLN A 23 2.90 -43.13 -17.63
C GLN A 23 1.46 -43.35 -18.14
N GLY A 24 0.66 -42.28 -18.15
CA GLY A 24 -0.66 -42.23 -18.79
C GLY A 24 -0.76 -41.00 -19.70
N HIS A 25 -0.82 -41.29 -20.99
CA HIS A 25 -1.04 -40.38 -22.13
C HIS A 25 -2.47 -39.80 -22.09
N ILE A 26 -2.71 -38.59 -22.65
CA ILE A 26 -3.74 -38.25 -23.67
C ILE A 26 -3.70 -36.73 -23.93
N GLN A 27 -3.53 -36.39 -25.21
CA GLN A 27 -3.65 -35.08 -25.85
C GLN A 27 -5.14 -34.70 -26.05
N LEU A 28 -5.47 -33.40 -26.19
CA LEU A 28 -5.88 -32.75 -27.46
C LEU A 28 -6.63 -31.41 -27.24
N LEU A 29 -6.19 -30.40 -27.99
CA LEU A 29 -6.95 -29.41 -28.79
C LEU A 29 -7.91 -28.36 -28.17
N SER A 30 -7.61 -27.09 -28.50
CA SER A 30 -8.50 -26.09 -29.15
C SER A 30 -9.70 -25.52 -28.35
N GLN A 31 -10.08 -24.23 -28.37
CA GLN A 31 -9.87 -23.11 -29.30
C GLN A 31 -10.43 -21.78 -28.64
N PRO A 32 -10.65 -20.64 -29.33
CA PRO A 32 -10.25 -19.30 -28.86
C PRO A 32 -11.40 -18.27 -28.71
N HIS A 33 -11.00 -16.99 -28.51
CA HIS A 33 -11.78 -15.74 -28.68
C HIS A 33 -13.00 -15.59 -27.73
N GLU A 34 -13.43 -14.43 -27.24
CA GLU A 34 -13.38 -13.09 -27.81
C GLU A 34 -13.65 -12.05 -26.71
N SER A 35 -13.19 -10.83 -27.00
CA SER A 35 -13.32 -9.59 -26.27
C SER A 35 -14.75 -9.11 -26.04
N SER A 36 -15.02 -8.46 -24.90
CA SER A 36 -15.94 -7.31 -24.91
C SER A 36 -15.57 -6.29 -23.83
N SER A 37 -15.28 -5.09 -24.33
CA SER A 37 -15.00 -3.88 -23.59
C SER A 37 -16.28 -3.33 -22.96
N ALA A 38 -16.27 -3.09 -21.65
CA ALA A 38 -17.10 -2.06 -21.05
C ALA A 38 -16.31 -1.33 -19.97
N ARG A 39 -16.13 -0.02 -20.20
CA ARG A 39 -15.51 0.95 -19.31
C ARG A 39 -16.12 0.83 -17.91
N SER A 40 -15.32 0.39 -16.94
CA SER A 40 -15.70 0.40 -15.53
C SER A 40 -14.77 1.35 -14.78
N CYS A 41 -15.32 2.48 -14.33
CA CYS A 41 -14.70 3.35 -13.33
C CYS A 41 -14.52 2.50 -12.06
N ALA A 42 -13.31 1.97 -11.86
CA ALA A 42 -13.02 1.08 -10.75
C ALA A 42 -12.99 1.84 -9.43
N LEU A 43 -14.14 1.92 -8.76
CA LEU A 43 -14.23 2.07 -7.32
C LEU A 43 -13.51 0.87 -6.70
N VAL A 44 -12.31 1.08 -6.16
CA VAL A 44 -11.60 0.03 -5.45
C VAL A 44 -12.26 -0.09 -4.09
N ASP A 45 -13.09 -1.13 -3.93
CA ASP A 45 -13.55 -1.52 -2.62
C ASP A 45 -12.38 -2.14 -1.84
N LEU A 46 -11.66 -1.27 -1.13
CA LEU A 46 -10.59 -1.65 -0.21
C LEU A 46 -11.15 -2.16 1.14
N THR A 47 -12.47 -2.26 1.29
CA THR A 47 -13.14 -2.56 2.57
C THR A 47 -13.74 -3.96 2.63
N THR A 48 -13.96 -4.63 1.50
CA THR A 48 -14.44 -6.02 1.47
C THR A 48 -13.35 -7.03 1.89
N PRO A 49 -13.64 -8.00 2.78
CA PRO A 49 -12.73 -9.09 3.12
C PRO A 49 -12.62 -10.12 1.98
N GLU A 50 -11.41 -10.59 1.65
CA GLU A 50 -11.23 -11.73 0.74
C GLU A 50 -11.62 -13.03 1.48
N GLN A 51 -12.65 -13.73 0.99
CA GLN A 51 -12.94 -15.09 1.43
C GLN A 51 -12.07 -16.12 0.70
N PRO A 52 -11.61 -17.19 1.37
CA PRO A 52 -10.94 -18.29 0.71
C PRO A 52 -11.96 -19.13 -0.08
N VAL A 53 -11.68 -19.36 -1.36
CA VAL A 53 -12.46 -20.25 -2.23
C VAL A 53 -12.15 -21.69 -1.84
N TYR A 54 -13.11 -22.37 -1.20
CA TYR A 54 -13.17 -23.83 -1.15
C TYR A 54 -14.27 -24.30 -2.10
N GLY A 55 -13.88 -25.14 -3.05
CA GLY A 55 -14.82 -25.79 -3.97
C GLY A 55 -15.59 -26.90 -3.26
N SER A 56 -16.89 -26.96 -3.53
CA SER A 56 -17.70 -28.18 -3.56
C SER A 56 -18.90 -27.94 -4.47
N ASP A 57 -19.07 -28.88 -5.39
CA ASP A 57 -20.08 -28.97 -6.44
C ASP A 57 -21.38 -29.56 -5.88
N ARG A 58 -22.54 -28.92 -6.13
CA ARG A 58 -23.77 -29.58 -6.65
C ARG A 58 -24.94 -28.60 -6.76
N SER A 59 -25.49 -28.55 -7.96
CA SER A 59 -26.79 -27.95 -8.32
C SER A 59 -27.95 -28.54 -7.51
N GLN A 60 -28.84 -27.68 -7.01
CA GLN A 60 -30.27 -27.95 -7.04
C GLN A 60 -31.07 -26.68 -7.33
N VAL A 61 -31.92 -26.83 -8.34
CA VAL A 61 -32.88 -25.88 -8.87
C VAL A 61 -34.12 -25.90 -7.98
N TYR A 62 -34.47 -24.76 -7.39
CA TYR A 62 -35.84 -24.45 -7.00
C TYR A 62 -36.17 -23.02 -7.40
N LYS A 63 -37.28 -22.87 -8.13
CA LYS A 63 -37.86 -21.59 -8.55
C LYS A 63 -38.86 -21.10 -7.49
N ALA A 64 -38.80 -19.78 -7.23
CA ALA A 64 -39.82 -18.87 -6.68
C ALA A 64 -40.14 -18.98 -5.17
N PRO A 65 -40.57 -17.88 -4.48
CA PRO A 65 -41.21 -16.66 -5.02
C PRO A 65 -40.57 -15.32 -4.61
N ARG A 66 -41.00 -14.27 -5.33
CA ARG A 66 -40.76 -12.86 -5.02
C ARG A 66 -41.28 -12.52 -3.62
N SER A 67 -40.45 -11.88 -2.81
CA SER A 67 -40.90 -11.18 -1.61
C SER A 67 -40.02 -9.95 -1.41
N ASP A 68 -40.68 -8.79 -1.46
CA ASP A 68 -40.14 -7.48 -1.14
C ASP A 68 -39.46 -7.47 0.22
N HIS A 69 -38.18 -7.09 0.26
CA HIS A 69 -37.60 -6.37 1.40
C HIS A 69 -36.34 -5.61 0.95
N GLN A 70 -36.59 -4.52 0.25
CA GLN A 70 -35.63 -3.45 0.05
C GLN A 70 -35.41 -2.74 1.40
N ARG A 71 -34.54 -3.28 2.27
CA ARG A 71 -34.02 -2.53 3.44
C ARG A 71 -33.04 -1.47 2.97
N ARG A 72 -33.61 -0.42 2.39
CA ARG A 72 -32.98 0.88 2.17
C ARG A 72 -32.84 1.51 3.56
N ILE A 73 -31.64 1.49 4.14
CA ILE A 73 -31.37 2.33 5.31
C ILE A 73 -31.40 3.79 4.84
N ARG A 74 -32.59 4.39 4.90
CA ARG A 74 -32.80 5.84 4.93
C ARG A 74 -32.43 6.29 6.34
N PHE A 75 -31.25 6.87 6.51
CA PHE A 75 -31.05 7.76 7.65
C PHE A 75 -31.86 9.03 7.37
N GLN A 76 -32.95 9.20 8.10
CA GLN A 76 -33.67 10.47 8.19
C GLN A 76 -32.70 11.53 8.68
N VAL A 77 -32.64 12.62 7.92
CA VAL A 77 -32.02 13.88 8.34
C VAL A 77 -32.97 14.48 9.38
N GLU A 78 -32.61 14.40 10.66
CA GLU A 78 -33.18 15.32 11.65
C GLU A 78 -32.42 16.65 11.57
N GLU A 79 -33.11 17.64 11.04
CA GLU A 79 -32.73 19.04 11.10
C GLU A 79 -32.72 19.55 12.54
N GLY A 80 -31.68 20.34 12.86
CA GLY A 80 -31.81 21.44 13.81
C GLY A 80 -31.46 21.16 15.27
N ARG A 81 -30.16 20.95 15.56
CA ARG A 81 -29.55 21.47 16.81
C ARG A 81 -28.16 22.03 16.51
N PHE A 82 -28.01 23.34 16.73
CA PHE A 82 -26.72 24.00 16.71
C PHE A 82 -25.85 23.44 17.84
N ILE A 83 -24.78 22.73 17.48
CA ILE A 83 -23.77 22.28 18.44
C ILE A 83 -22.88 23.48 18.76
N PRO A 84 -22.69 23.86 20.04
CA PRO A 84 -21.76 24.93 20.41
C PRO A 84 -20.33 24.59 19.97
N ALA A 85 -19.55 25.60 19.60
CA ALA A 85 -18.18 25.48 19.09
C ALA A 85 -17.16 24.83 20.06
N SER A 86 -17.60 24.32 21.22
CA SER A 86 -16.79 23.63 22.21
C SER A 86 -16.72 22.10 22.02
N GLN A 87 -17.41 21.53 21.03
CA GLN A 87 -17.45 20.07 20.80
C GLN A 87 -16.63 19.57 19.62
N SER A 88 -16.09 20.47 18.78
CA SER A 88 -15.29 20.09 17.62
C SER A 88 -14.02 19.36 18.06
N GLY A 89 -13.83 18.13 17.58
CA GLY A 89 -12.68 17.28 17.91
C GLY A 89 -12.93 16.26 19.03
N LEU A 90 -14.12 16.24 19.66
CA LEU A 90 -14.47 15.21 20.64
C LEU A 90 -14.60 13.81 20.03
N VAL A 91 -15.07 13.69 18.79
CA VAL A 91 -15.16 12.40 18.09
C VAL A 91 -13.75 11.92 17.75
N VAL A 92 -12.88 12.82 17.29
CA VAL A 92 -11.49 12.46 16.95
C VAL A 92 -10.69 11.98 18.16
N ARG A 93 -10.94 12.55 19.34
CA ARG A 93 -10.35 12.07 20.60
C ARG A 93 -10.79 10.66 20.97
N ARG A 94 -11.98 10.21 20.58
CA ARG A 94 -12.51 8.87 20.87
C ARG A 94 -11.96 7.78 19.94
N LEU A 95 -11.39 8.17 18.80
CA LEU A 95 -10.76 7.22 17.89
C LEU A 95 -9.47 6.66 18.52
N PRO A 96 -9.04 5.42 18.20
CA PRO A 96 -7.85 4.81 18.80
C PRO A 96 -6.58 5.62 18.49
N ASP A 97 -5.75 5.90 19.50
CA ASP A 97 -4.48 6.63 19.33
C ASP A 97 -3.36 5.77 18.72
N ASP A 98 -3.42 4.45 18.91
CA ASP A 98 -2.45 3.47 18.42
C ASP A 98 -3.16 2.32 17.71
N VAL A 99 -2.85 2.14 16.43
CA VAL A 99 -3.38 1.06 15.60
C VAL A 99 -2.22 0.25 15.03
N ARG A 100 -2.25 -1.06 15.27
CA ARG A 100 -1.17 -1.98 14.89
C ARG A 100 -1.65 -2.94 13.82
N GLY A 101 -0.77 -3.19 12.85
CA GLY A 101 -0.93 -4.29 11.91
C GLY A 101 -0.78 -5.64 12.60
N PRO A 102 -1.11 -6.74 11.91
CA PRO A 102 -0.98 -8.07 12.46
C PRO A 102 0.49 -8.40 12.75
N HIS A 103 0.67 -9.34 13.68
CA HIS A 103 1.97 -9.97 13.91
C HIS A 103 2.46 -10.65 12.62
N PRO A 104 3.79 -10.68 12.39
CA PRO A 104 4.33 -11.45 11.28
C PRO A 104 3.86 -12.90 11.40
N ARG A 105 3.38 -13.46 10.29
CA ARG A 105 3.31 -14.92 10.17
C ARG A 105 4.75 -15.44 10.19
N GLY A 106 4.98 -16.60 10.80
CA GLY A 106 6.32 -17.14 11.05
C GLY A 106 7.30 -17.01 9.88
N GLY A 107 8.60 -16.97 10.19
CA GLY A 107 9.65 -16.62 9.25
C GLY A 107 9.75 -17.56 8.05
N ARG A 108 9.99 -16.98 6.87
CA ARG A 108 10.52 -17.72 5.71
C ARG A 108 12.04 -17.79 5.83
N SER A 109 12.67 -18.82 5.27
CA SER A 109 14.13 -18.96 5.26
C SER A 109 14.85 -17.87 4.45
N LYS A 110 14.13 -17.19 3.54
CA LYS A 110 14.64 -16.08 2.74
C LYS A 110 13.61 -14.97 2.64
N PHE A 111 14.07 -13.72 2.73
CA PHE A 111 13.25 -12.55 2.48
C PHE A 111 12.86 -12.46 0.99
N SER A 112 11.64 -12.00 0.72
CA SER A 112 11.13 -11.81 -0.66
C SER A 112 10.70 -10.37 -0.87
N THR A 113 9.60 -9.96 -0.23
CA THR A 113 9.11 -8.59 -0.25
C THR A 113 8.18 -8.33 0.93
N HIS A 114 8.08 -7.07 1.36
CA HIS A 114 7.04 -6.55 2.24
C HIS A 114 5.76 -6.16 1.50
N ILE A 115 5.82 -6.00 0.17
CA ILE A 115 4.67 -5.62 -0.66
C ILE A 115 3.62 -6.73 -0.58
N THR A 116 2.46 -6.41 -0.01
CA THR A 116 1.35 -7.35 0.03
C THR A 116 0.68 -7.44 -1.34
N LYS A 117 -0.03 -8.55 -1.59
CA LYS A 117 -0.87 -8.69 -2.79
C LYS A 117 -1.85 -7.52 -2.96
N THR A 118 -2.36 -6.97 -1.86
CA THR A 118 -3.24 -5.80 -1.89
C THR A 118 -2.50 -4.56 -2.40
N LEU A 119 -1.30 -4.28 -1.88
CA LEU A 119 -0.49 -3.13 -2.31
C LEU A 119 0.00 -3.27 -3.75
N GLU A 120 0.34 -4.49 -4.18
CA GLU A 120 0.67 -4.81 -5.56
C GLU A 120 -0.51 -4.49 -6.49
N ARG A 121 -1.71 -4.99 -6.19
CA ARG A 121 -2.93 -4.68 -6.98
C ARG A 121 -3.30 -3.20 -6.98
N VAL A 122 -3.04 -2.47 -5.90
CA VAL A 122 -3.23 -1.02 -5.89
C VAL A 122 -2.23 -0.35 -6.83
N SER A 123 -0.98 -0.79 -6.83
CA SER A 123 0.07 -0.22 -7.68
C SER A 123 -0.14 -0.46 -9.18
N THR A 124 -0.85 -1.52 -9.59
CA THR A 124 -1.21 -1.71 -11.01
C THR A 124 -2.25 -0.70 -11.49
N ARG A 125 -3.20 -0.31 -10.62
CA ARG A 125 -4.26 0.67 -10.95
C ARG A 125 -3.84 2.11 -10.71
N VAL A 126 -2.97 2.32 -9.71
CA VAL A 126 -2.44 3.63 -9.30
C VAL A 126 -0.91 3.55 -9.31
N PRO A 127 -0.27 3.62 -10.49
CA PRO A 127 1.17 3.42 -10.60
C PRO A 127 1.98 4.42 -9.77
N LEU A 128 2.84 3.91 -8.89
CA LEU A 128 3.72 4.75 -8.07
C LEU A 128 4.47 5.80 -8.88
N PRO A 129 5.09 5.48 -10.04
CA PRO A 129 5.82 6.47 -10.80
C PRO A 129 4.93 7.61 -11.31
N LYS A 130 3.61 7.43 -11.40
CA LYS A 130 2.68 8.49 -11.82
C LYS A 130 2.26 9.39 -10.66
N TYR A 131 1.94 8.81 -9.51
CA TYR A 131 1.30 9.52 -8.40
C TYR A 131 2.25 9.89 -7.26
N PHE A 132 3.24 9.05 -6.97
CA PHE A 132 4.23 9.31 -5.93
C PHE A 132 5.35 10.19 -6.47
N ARG A 133 5.23 11.50 -6.22
CA ARG A 133 6.13 12.54 -6.74
C ARG A 133 6.72 13.34 -5.57
N PRO A 134 7.73 12.80 -4.88
CA PRO A 134 8.39 13.52 -3.79
C PRO A 134 9.03 14.81 -4.30
N ALA A 135 8.90 15.85 -3.48
CA ALA A 135 9.54 17.14 -3.71
C ALA A 135 11.03 17.09 -3.36
N TYR A 136 11.40 16.19 -2.45
CA TYR A 136 12.78 15.98 -2.00
C TYR A 136 12.99 14.50 -1.67
N VAL A 137 14.15 13.98 -2.06
CA VAL A 137 14.66 12.64 -1.73
C VAL A 137 16.15 12.79 -1.41
N ALA A 138 16.55 12.50 -0.18
CA ALA A 138 17.92 12.68 0.30
C ALA A 138 18.87 11.59 -0.26
N ARG A 139 18.38 10.35 -0.28
CA ARG A 139 19.13 9.14 -0.68
C ARG A 139 18.16 8.02 -1.06
N ASP A 140 18.72 6.94 -1.59
CA ASP A 140 17.97 5.69 -1.75
C ASP A 140 17.63 5.09 -0.38
N VAL A 141 16.46 4.48 -0.29
CA VAL A 141 15.87 3.89 0.92
C VAL A 141 15.98 2.38 0.83
N GLY A 142 16.61 1.74 1.82
CA GLY A 142 16.77 0.29 1.82
C GLY A 142 15.42 -0.45 1.93
N VAL A 143 15.32 -1.63 1.31
CA VAL A 143 14.10 -2.45 1.36
C VAL A 143 13.71 -2.82 2.80
N LEU A 144 14.70 -3.18 3.63
CA LEU A 144 14.53 -3.49 5.05
C LEU A 144 14.69 -2.26 5.96
N GLU A 145 14.76 -1.04 5.42
CA GLU A 145 14.91 0.16 6.25
C GLU A 145 13.62 0.40 7.05
N ARG A 146 13.74 0.74 8.33
CA ARG A 146 12.59 1.15 9.16
C ARG A 146 12.45 2.65 9.12
N GLY A 147 11.21 3.13 9.10
CA GLY A 147 10.91 4.55 9.21
C GLY A 147 9.42 4.81 9.33
N TYR A 148 9.03 6.08 9.19
CA TYR A 148 7.63 6.48 9.30
C TYR A 148 7.31 7.72 8.48
N TRP A 149 6.10 7.74 7.93
CA TRP A 149 5.49 8.98 7.45
C TRP A 149 4.99 9.80 8.64
N GLN A 150 5.23 11.10 8.62
CA GLN A 150 4.69 12.07 9.55
C GLN A 150 4.05 13.23 8.79
N PHE A 151 2.88 13.66 9.28
CA PHE A 151 2.17 14.81 8.77
C PHE A 151 1.18 15.33 9.82
N PHE A 152 0.61 16.50 9.55
CA PHE A 152 -0.31 17.19 10.45
C PHE A 152 -1.65 17.39 9.76
N ILE A 153 -2.73 17.11 10.49
CA ILE A 153 -4.09 17.43 10.05
C ILE A 153 -4.69 18.43 11.05
N THR A 154 -5.15 19.56 10.53
CA THR A 154 -5.92 20.53 11.31
C THR A 154 -7.41 20.31 11.05
N ILE A 155 -8.17 20.11 12.12
CA ILE A 155 -9.63 19.92 12.05
C ILE A 155 -10.32 21.27 12.22
N ASN A 156 -11.20 21.62 11.30
CA ASN A 156 -12.04 22.80 11.43
C ASN A 156 -13.46 22.47 10.96
N ASP A 157 -14.40 22.45 11.90
CA ASP A 157 -15.80 22.14 11.64
C ASP A 157 -16.63 23.39 11.30
N ARG A 158 -15.98 24.56 11.25
CA ARG A 158 -16.61 25.78 10.72
C ARG A 158 -16.87 25.54 9.23
N ARG A 159 -18.10 25.14 8.95
CA ARG A 159 -18.67 24.95 7.62
C ARG A 159 -18.06 25.95 6.64
N ALA A 160 -17.76 25.46 5.45
CA ALA A 160 -17.49 26.22 4.23
C ALA A 160 -18.66 27.16 3.85
N GLY A 161 -19.00 28.09 4.73
CA GLY A 161 -19.83 29.25 4.47
C GLY A 161 -18.94 30.29 3.81
N LYS A 162 -18.89 30.24 2.48
CA LYS A 162 -18.52 31.36 1.59
C LYS A 162 -17.46 32.31 2.16
N SER A 163 -16.18 32.02 1.92
CA SER A 163 -15.20 33.10 1.72
C SER A 163 -14.57 32.95 0.35
N ARG A 164 -15.30 33.46 -0.64
CA ARG A 164 -14.67 34.06 -1.82
C ARG A 164 -14.15 35.42 -1.35
N ARG A 165 -12.85 35.67 -1.58
CA ARG A 165 -12.09 36.93 -1.35
C ARG A 165 -11.68 37.05 0.13
N SER A 166 -10.41 37.15 0.52
CA SER A 166 -9.31 37.92 -0.07
C SER A 166 -7.99 37.67 0.70
N SER A 167 -6.88 38.10 0.09
CA SER A 167 -5.50 38.26 0.60
C SER A 167 -4.65 36.98 0.70
N GLY A 168 -3.41 37.07 0.18
CA GLY A 168 -2.50 35.96 -0.15
C GLY A 168 -1.89 35.20 1.02
N GLU A 169 -2.66 34.88 2.05
CA GLU A 169 -2.22 34.03 3.15
C GLU A 169 -2.49 32.56 2.79
N GLN A 170 -1.43 31.74 2.73
CA GLN A 170 -1.51 30.30 2.44
C GLN A 170 -2.30 29.61 3.55
N THR A 171 -3.63 29.52 3.38
CA THR A 171 -4.49 28.77 4.29
C THR A 171 -4.09 27.30 4.23
N LYS A 172 -3.59 26.76 5.35
CA LYS A 172 -3.34 25.33 5.51
C LYS A 172 -4.62 24.55 5.17
N PRO A 173 -4.53 23.37 4.53
CA PRO A 173 -5.72 22.57 4.28
C PRO A 173 -6.37 22.15 5.60
N HIS A 174 -7.66 22.42 5.75
CA HIS A 174 -8.45 22.05 6.92
C HIS A 174 -9.37 20.87 6.57
N TRP A 175 -9.50 19.94 7.50
CA TRP A 175 -10.41 18.79 7.38
C TRP A 175 -11.59 18.98 8.32
N THR A 176 -12.76 18.51 7.94
CA THR A 176 -13.89 18.35 8.86
C THR A 176 -13.66 17.16 9.78
N GLU A 177 -14.36 17.14 10.93
CA GLU A 177 -14.30 16.00 11.86
C GLU A 177 -14.80 14.70 11.22
N LYS A 178 -15.77 14.81 10.30
CA LYS A 178 -16.28 13.68 9.51
C LYS A 178 -15.23 13.11 8.57
N GLU A 179 -14.53 13.98 7.82
CA GLU A 179 -13.46 13.56 6.90
C GLU A 179 -12.32 12.87 7.65
N PHE A 180 -11.88 13.45 8.76
CA PHE A 180 -10.86 12.82 9.61
C PHE A 180 -11.32 11.46 10.10
N SER A 181 -12.54 11.37 10.64
CA SER A 181 -13.06 10.13 11.23
C SER A 181 -13.18 9.02 10.18
N HIS A 182 -13.69 9.34 8.99
CA HIS A 182 -13.78 8.40 7.88
C HIS A 182 -12.41 7.90 7.44
N PHE A 183 -11.47 8.83 7.20
CA PHE A 183 -10.08 8.49 6.86
C PHE A 183 -9.45 7.59 7.92
N TRP A 184 -9.55 7.97 9.20
CA TRP A 184 -8.94 7.25 10.32
C TRP A 184 -9.48 5.83 10.44
N GLN A 185 -10.80 5.65 10.35
CA GLN A 185 -11.43 4.33 10.36
C GLN A 185 -10.96 3.47 9.18
N ALA A 186 -10.94 4.04 7.96
CA ALA A 186 -10.53 3.33 6.77
C ALA A 186 -9.07 2.86 6.83
N ILE A 187 -8.13 3.75 7.20
CA ILE A 187 -6.71 3.36 7.31
C ILE A 187 -6.47 2.40 8.48
N SER A 188 -7.21 2.55 9.59
CA SER A 188 -7.11 1.65 10.74
C SER A 188 -7.50 0.22 10.35
N LEU A 189 -8.65 0.07 9.68
CA LEU A 189 -9.12 -1.22 9.17
C LEU A 189 -8.14 -1.80 8.15
N PHE A 190 -7.61 -0.99 7.23
CA PHE A 190 -6.63 -1.42 6.24
C PHE A 190 -5.37 -2.02 6.91
N ILE A 191 -4.87 -1.37 7.97
CA ILE A 191 -3.70 -1.83 8.73
C ILE A 191 -4.03 -3.10 9.53
N GLN A 192 -5.13 -3.10 10.29
CA GLN A 192 -5.53 -4.24 11.14
C GLN A 192 -5.80 -5.51 10.34
N GLN A 193 -6.35 -5.38 9.13
CA GLN A 193 -6.57 -6.50 8.22
C GLN A 193 -5.27 -7.04 7.58
N GLY A 194 -4.12 -6.43 7.86
CA GLY A 194 -2.83 -6.83 7.30
C GLY A 194 -2.61 -6.44 5.84
N LYS A 195 -3.50 -5.62 5.26
CA LYS A 195 -3.38 -5.16 3.87
C LYS A 195 -2.13 -4.28 3.67
N ALA A 196 -1.68 -3.59 4.73
CA ALA A 196 -0.44 -2.82 4.78
C ALA A 196 0.81 -3.65 5.14
N GLY A 197 0.69 -4.96 5.29
CA GLY A 197 1.77 -5.82 5.79
C GLY A 197 1.93 -5.78 7.31
N TRP A 198 2.77 -6.68 7.82
CA TRP A 198 3.13 -6.73 9.24
C TRP A 198 4.17 -5.63 9.57
N GLY A 199 4.26 -5.28 10.86
CA GLY A 199 5.18 -4.23 11.30
C GLY A 199 4.77 -2.81 10.87
N THR A 200 3.55 -2.64 10.34
CA THR A 200 2.93 -1.34 10.11
C THR A 200 2.19 -0.87 11.36
N ARG A 201 2.39 0.38 11.78
CA ARG A 201 1.74 0.97 12.96
C ARG A 201 1.34 2.40 12.66
N LEU A 202 0.15 2.80 13.09
CA LEU A 202 -0.40 4.14 12.93
C LEU A 202 -0.63 4.76 14.30
N LEU A 203 -0.12 5.96 14.50
CA LEU A 203 -0.27 6.76 15.71
C LEU A 203 -0.91 8.11 15.38
N LYS A 204 -1.80 8.58 16.26
CA LYS A 204 -2.20 10.00 16.31
C LYS A 204 -1.91 10.58 17.68
N GLU A 205 -1.49 11.84 17.68
CA GLU A 205 -1.19 12.60 18.88
C GLU A 205 -1.76 14.01 18.70
N SER A 206 -2.52 14.49 19.69
CA SER A 206 -2.99 15.87 19.72
C SER A 206 -1.80 16.79 20.03
N ARG A 207 -1.50 17.73 19.14
CA ARG A 207 -0.51 18.78 19.40
C ARG A 207 -1.18 19.99 20.06
N ASP A 208 -2.34 20.34 19.51
CA ASP A 208 -3.24 21.38 20.01
C ASP A 208 -4.69 20.84 20.04
N SER A 209 -5.67 21.67 20.39
CA SER A 209 -7.10 21.29 20.43
C SER A 209 -7.62 20.75 19.10
N LEU A 210 -7.10 21.25 17.97
CA LEU A 210 -7.57 20.95 16.62
C LEU A 210 -6.48 20.42 15.67
N GLU A 211 -5.20 20.46 16.06
CA GLU A 211 -4.10 19.96 15.24
C GLU A 211 -3.63 18.59 15.74
N TRP A 212 -3.61 17.61 14.82
CA TRP A 212 -3.25 16.23 15.08
C TRP A 212 -1.98 15.87 14.30
N ARG A 213 -0.97 15.40 15.02
CA ARG A 213 0.23 14.77 14.45
C ARG A 213 -0.07 13.31 14.19
N ILE A 214 0.10 12.88 12.95
CA ILE A 214 -0.07 11.49 12.53
C ILE A 214 1.29 10.90 12.19
N ARG A 215 1.58 9.70 12.70
CA ARG A 215 2.78 8.93 12.35
C ARG A 215 2.40 7.54 11.88
N LEU A 216 2.86 7.14 10.70
CA LEU A 216 2.64 5.81 10.13
C LEU A 216 3.98 5.12 9.90
N PHE A 217 4.32 4.19 10.78
CA PHE A 217 5.55 3.41 10.77
C PHE A 217 5.43 2.25 9.79
N THR A 218 6.44 2.04 8.96
CA THR A 218 6.46 0.98 7.95
C THR A 218 7.89 0.65 7.51
N TRP A 219 8.03 -0.31 6.59
CA TRP A 219 9.31 -0.64 5.93
C TRP A 219 9.58 0.29 4.74
N GLY A 220 10.84 0.51 4.41
CA GLY A 220 11.29 1.39 3.33
C GLY A 220 10.73 0.99 1.96
N GLU A 221 10.64 -0.33 1.70
CA GLU A 221 10.00 -0.87 0.50
C GLU A 221 8.53 -0.44 0.34
N LEU A 222 7.82 -0.20 1.46
CA LEU A 222 6.41 0.18 1.45
C LEU A 222 6.19 1.69 1.37
N LEU A 223 7.24 2.51 1.44
CA LEU A 223 7.17 3.96 1.57
C LEU A 223 6.23 4.61 0.53
N GLY A 224 6.46 4.35 -0.75
CA GLY A 224 5.65 4.91 -1.83
C GLY A 224 4.23 4.34 -1.88
N HIS A 225 4.10 3.03 -1.62
CA HIS A 225 2.80 2.33 -1.58
C HIS A 225 1.90 2.89 -0.48
N ILE A 226 2.42 3.09 0.72
CA ILE A 226 1.67 3.63 1.85
C ILE A 226 1.24 5.07 1.58
N TRP A 227 2.10 5.89 0.97
CA TRP A 227 1.69 7.25 0.60
C TRP A 227 0.48 7.24 -0.35
N VAL A 228 0.46 6.34 -1.35
CA VAL A 228 -0.69 6.19 -2.25
C VAL A 228 -1.93 5.71 -1.50
N ILE A 229 -1.79 4.79 -0.53
CA ILE A 229 -2.92 4.37 0.31
C ILE A 229 -3.48 5.52 1.13
N LEU A 230 -2.62 6.33 1.75
CA LEU A 230 -3.04 7.54 2.47
C LEU A 230 -3.81 8.48 1.53
N TRP A 231 -3.32 8.65 0.30
CA TRP A 231 -3.99 9.45 -0.73
C TRP A 231 -5.36 8.91 -1.13
N ILE A 232 -5.50 7.59 -1.34
CA ILE A 232 -6.77 6.97 -1.71
C ILE A 232 -7.77 7.01 -0.56
N LEU A 233 -7.38 6.57 0.64
CA LEU A 233 -8.30 6.42 1.78
C LEU A 233 -8.72 7.76 2.41
N SER A 234 -8.02 8.84 2.07
CA SER A 234 -8.41 10.20 2.46
C SER A 234 -9.23 10.92 1.40
N ASP A 235 -9.72 10.23 0.37
CA ASP A 235 -10.39 10.87 -0.78
C ASP A 235 -9.57 12.02 -1.37
N LYS A 236 -8.25 11.82 -1.45
CA LYS A 236 -7.23 12.76 -1.95
C LYS A 236 -6.98 13.98 -1.07
N LEU A 237 -7.58 14.09 0.11
CA LEU A 237 -7.37 15.22 1.02
C LEU A 237 -5.91 15.34 1.48
N THR A 238 -5.19 14.22 1.59
CA THR A 238 -3.75 14.22 1.91
C THR A 238 -2.86 14.79 0.81
N GLN A 239 -3.37 14.99 -0.41
CA GLN A 239 -2.60 15.59 -1.51
C GLN A 239 -2.16 17.03 -1.20
N SER A 240 -2.96 17.76 -0.43
CA SER A 240 -2.65 19.14 -0.02
C SER A 240 -1.83 19.22 1.27
N VAL A 241 -1.59 18.07 1.93
CA VAL A 241 -0.92 18.00 3.23
C VAL A 241 0.56 17.70 3.02
N PRO A 242 1.48 18.56 3.49
CA PRO A 242 2.90 18.23 3.50
C PRO A 242 3.17 16.99 4.36
N MET A 243 3.99 16.07 3.85
CA MET A 243 4.36 14.84 4.55
C MET A 243 5.85 14.59 4.45
N GLN A 244 6.42 14.05 5.51
CA GLN A 244 7.84 13.67 5.56
C GLN A 244 7.96 12.22 5.98
N TRP A 245 8.82 11.47 5.29
CA TRP A 245 9.23 10.15 5.73
C TRP A 245 10.58 10.27 6.43
N PHE A 246 10.58 9.82 7.68
CA PHE A 246 11.74 9.79 8.56
C PHE A 246 12.30 8.37 8.60
N ALA A 247 13.62 8.24 8.41
CA ALA A 247 14.32 6.98 8.65
C ALA A 247 14.38 6.66 10.16
N GLY A 248 14.80 5.44 10.49
CA GLY A 248 14.90 4.96 11.87
C GLY A 248 15.88 5.77 12.75
N ASP A 249 16.82 6.47 12.13
CA ASP A 249 17.75 7.40 12.78
C ASP A 249 17.17 8.81 12.98
N GLY A 250 15.93 9.06 12.54
CA GLY A 250 15.27 10.37 12.62
C GLY A 250 15.63 11.34 11.51
N SER A 251 16.42 10.94 10.50
CA SER A 251 16.71 11.78 9.34
C SER A 251 15.51 11.83 8.38
N VAL A 252 15.24 13.01 7.80
CA VAL A 252 14.22 13.16 6.75
C VAL A 252 14.81 12.67 5.43
N VAL A 253 14.28 11.56 4.91
CA VAL A 253 14.76 10.99 3.64
C VAL A 253 13.87 11.35 2.47
N VAL A 254 12.56 11.43 2.68
CA VAL A 254 11.61 11.77 1.62
C VAL A 254 10.63 12.84 2.10
N GLN A 255 10.32 13.82 1.24
CA GLN A 255 9.32 14.84 1.54
C GLN A 255 8.33 15.03 0.38
N MET A 256 7.06 15.09 0.74
CA MET A 256 5.93 15.43 -0.11
C MET A 256 5.49 16.86 0.22
N SER A 257 5.35 17.71 -0.80
CA SER A 257 5.16 19.17 -0.59
C SER A 257 3.75 19.59 -0.19
N GLY A 258 2.74 18.73 -0.35
CA GLY A 258 1.34 19.16 -0.19
C GLY A 258 0.88 20.16 -1.26
N ALA A 259 1.65 20.37 -2.32
CA ALA A 259 1.34 21.30 -3.40
C ALA A 259 1.25 20.55 -4.74
N LYS A 260 0.58 21.14 -5.74
CA LYS A 260 0.56 20.57 -7.08
C LYS A 260 2.01 20.35 -7.58
N PRO A 261 2.39 19.13 -7.97
CA PRO A 261 3.77 18.86 -8.38
C PRO A 261 4.08 19.68 -9.63
N ARG A 262 5.18 20.46 -9.59
CA ARG A 262 5.76 21.01 -10.83
C ARG A 262 6.28 19.81 -11.62
N ARG A 263 5.81 19.64 -12.86
CA ARG A 263 6.19 18.52 -13.73
C ARG A 263 7.71 18.51 -13.95
N ARG A 264 8.45 17.74 -13.16
CA ARG A 264 9.82 17.33 -13.50
C ARG A 264 9.71 16.02 -14.28
N LYS A 265 9.96 16.08 -15.58
CA LYS A 265 9.71 14.97 -16.53
C LYS A 265 10.69 13.80 -16.42
N SER A 266 11.79 13.91 -15.68
CA SER A 266 12.93 13.00 -15.84
C SER A 266 13.16 11.97 -14.73
N SER A 267 12.52 12.09 -13.57
CA SER A 267 12.82 11.23 -12.40
C SER A 267 11.63 10.41 -11.96
N LEU A 268 11.78 9.09 -11.89
CA LEU A 268 10.75 8.15 -11.43
C LEU A 268 11.17 7.49 -10.12
N TRP A 269 10.21 7.28 -9.22
CA TRP A 269 10.42 6.45 -8.05
C TRP A 269 10.43 4.98 -8.49
N MET A 270 11.55 4.29 -8.28
CA MET A 270 11.73 2.91 -8.73
C MET A 270 12.64 2.12 -7.79
N ARG A 271 12.52 0.80 -7.87
CA ARG A 271 13.40 -0.16 -7.21
C ARG A 271 14.76 -0.18 -7.90
N LYS A 272 15.82 -0.29 -7.11
CA LYS A 272 17.23 -0.34 -7.52
C LYS A 272 17.91 -1.52 -6.82
N GLY A 273 18.97 -2.03 -7.43
CA GLY A 273 19.77 -3.13 -6.87
C GLY A 273 19.10 -4.51 -6.95
N PRO A 274 19.69 -5.52 -6.30
CA PRO A 274 19.26 -6.92 -6.40
C PRO A 274 17.86 -7.15 -5.83
N GLU A 275 17.24 -8.28 -6.18
CA GLU A 275 16.00 -8.73 -5.56
C GLU A 275 16.15 -9.03 -4.06
N GLY A 276 15.04 -9.02 -3.33
CA GLY A 276 15.04 -9.26 -1.88
C GLY A 276 15.62 -8.11 -1.06
N GLU A 277 16.38 -8.48 -0.02
CA GLU A 277 16.78 -7.59 1.08
C GLU A 277 17.87 -6.58 0.72
N GLY A 278 18.73 -6.90 -0.25
CA GLY A 278 19.81 -6.01 -0.70
C GLY A 278 19.33 -4.89 -1.65
N GLY A 279 18.04 -4.83 -1.95
CA GLY A 279 17.47 -3.80 -2.81
C GLY A 279 17.27 -2.45 -2.09
N ALA A 280 17.09 -1.41 -2.89
CA ALA A 280 16.73 -0.08 -2.42
C ALA A 280 15.67 0.57 -3.32
N TRP A 281 15.03 1.62 -2.84
CA TRP A 281 14.07 2.43 -3.59
C TRP A 281 14.52 3.88 -3.64
N GLY A 282 14.41 4.51 -4.79
CA GLY A 282 14.79 5.91 -4.92
C GLY A 282 14.42 6.51 -6.25
N MET A 283 14.93 7.73 -6.49
CA MET A 283 14.75 8.40 -7.77
C MET A 283 15.71 7.82 -8.80
N GLY A 284 15.17 7.23 -9.87
CA GLY A 284 15.90 6.84 -11.08
C GLY A 284 15.60 7.77 -12.23
N ARG A 285 16.50 7.83 -13.22
CA ARG A 285 16.24 8.49 -14.51
C ARG A 285 15.52 7.51 -15.43
N LEU A 286 14.64 8.05 -16.27
CA LEU A 286 14.22 7.31 -17.47
C LEU A 286 15.44 7.32 -18.40
N GLU A 287 16.21 6.24 -18.45
CA GLU A 287 17.20 6.12 -19.52
C GLU A 287 16.42 6.01 -20.83
N ALA A 288 16.78 6.85 -21.81
CA ALA A 288 16.29 6.67 -23.16
C ALA A 288 16.77 5.28 -23.63
N PRO A 289 15.97 4.52 -24.39
CA PRO A 289 16.46 3.29 -24.98
C PRO A 289 17.75 3.64 -25.74
N ASP A 290 18.83 2.92 -25.45
CA ASP A 290 20.09 3.02 -26.17
C ASP A 290 19.81 2.86 -27.67
N LEU A 291 19.76 3.97 -28.39
CA LEU A 291 19.94 3.95 -29.83
C LEU A 291 21.39 3.52 -30.02
N LYS A 292 21.56 2.23 -30.33
CA LYS A 292 22.86 1.70 -30.70
C LYS A 292 23.42 2.57 -31.83
N PRO A 293 24.64 3.09 -31.71
CA PRO A 293 25.32 3.72 -32.83
C PRO A 293 25.68 2.60 -33.82
N GLY A 294 24.79 2.32 -34.76
CA GLY A 294 24.94 1.22 -35.71
C GLY A 294 24.01 1.26 -36.92
N ASP A 295 22.87 1.98 -36.88
CA ASP A 295 21.92 2.01 -38.00
C ASP A 295 22.14 3.19 -38.97
N LEU A 296 23.40 3.57 -39.19
CA LEU A 296 23.81 4.46 -40.28
C LEU A 296 24.93 3.79 -41.07
N GLU A 297 24.61 2.69 -41.76
CA GLU A 297 25.28 2.31 -43.00
C GLU A 297 24.45 1.27 -43.76
N GLN A 298 24.30 1.51 -45.07
CA GLN A 298 23.68 0.68 -46.14
C GLN A 298 22.15 0.80 -46.21
N ASP A 299 21.52 1.36 -47.24
CA ASP A 299 21.87 1.51 -48.67
C ASP A 299 21.53 2.91 -49.24
#